data_AF-A0A4R8WNZ5-F1
#
_entry.id   AF-A0A4R8WNZ5-F1
#
_cell.length_a   1.000
_cell.length_b   1.000
_cell.length_c   1.000
_cell.angle_alpha   90.00
_cell.angle_beta   90.00
_cell.angle_gamma   90.00
#
_symmetry.space_group_name_H-M   'P 1'
#
loop_
_entity.id
_entity.type
_entity.pdbx_description
1 polymer ?
#
loop_
_entity_poly.entity_id
_entity_poly.type
_entity_poly.pdbx_seq_one_letter_code
_entity_poly.pdbx_strand_id
1 'polypeptide(L)'
;MKVVVSRSGGIAGIRTTWEVDVDAQPDAAEWLGLITALPWADVTKRAPEPDRFVYRIRCEPNEVVLAEPQVCGPWKELVDRVKASQRADSGSGPRSAGPRPTPDSSLGGRGVNSQPPG
;
A
#
# COMPACT_ATOMS: atom_id res chain seq x y z
N MET A 1 0.33 -4.19 -12.93
CA MET A 1 1.20 -5.34 -12.59
C MET A 1 1.35 -5.35 -11.08
N LYS A 2 0.95 -6.43 -10.40
CA LYS A 2 0.85 -6.43 -8.95
C LYS A 2 2.03 -7.17 -8.30
N VAL A 3 2.66 -6.52 -7.33
CA VAL A 3 3.72 -7.10 -6.49
C VAL A 3 3.20 -7.29 -5.08
N VAL A 4 3.26 -8.52 -4.57
CA VAL A 4 2.83 -8.85 -3.21
C VAL A 4 4.00 -9.41 -2.43
N VAL A 5 4.36 -8.73 -1.34
CA VAL A 5 5.41 -9.14 -0.40
C VAL A 5 4.76 -9.52 0.94
N SER A 6 4.85 -10.78 1.33
CA SER A 6 4.48 -11.25 2.68
C SER A 6 5.72 -11.54 3.49
N ARG A 7 5.92 -10.86 4.61
CA ARG A 7 6.88 -11.24 5.65
C ARG A 7 6.17 -11.99 6.77
N SER A 8 6.60 -13.21 7.01
CA SER A 8 6.12 -14.07 8.09
C SER A 8 7.32 -14.49 8.95
N GLY A 9 7.30 -14.20 10.25
CA GLY A 9 8.33 -14.71 11.15
C GLY A 9 8.29 -14.11 12.55
N GLY A 10 9.03 -14.76 13.45
CA GLY A 10 9.17 -14.38 14.86
C GLY A 10 8.30 -15.20 15.81
N ILE A 11 8.81 -15.37 17.04
CA ILE A 11 8.18 -16.01 18.21
C ILE A 11 6.77 -15.50 18.55
N ALA A 12 6.33 -14.38 17.98
CA ALA A 12 5.00 -13.78 18.19
C ALA A 12 3.99 -14.06 17.05
N GLY A 13 4.39 -14.72 15.96
CA GLY A 13 3.48 -15.10 14.86
C GLY A 13 2.93 -13.92 14.02
N ILE A 14 3.55 -12.74 14.09
CA ILE A 14 3.07 -11.56 13.36
C ILE A 14 3.41 -11.72 11.88
N ARG A 15 2.38 -11.72 11.03
CA ARG A 15 2.51 -11.69 9.57
C ARG A 15 2.22 -10.29 9.05
N THR A 16 3.16 -9.71 8.32
CA THR A 16 2.94 -8.45 7.61
C THR A 16 2.89 -8.71 6.10
N THR A 17 1.89 -8.17 5.42
CA THR A 17 1.77 -8.25 3.96
C THR A 17 1.69 -6.85 3.39
N TRP A 18 2.47 -6.60 2.34
CA TRP A 18 2.49 -5.38 1.56
C TRP A 18 2.20 -5.72 0.11
N GLU A 19 1.41 -4.89 -0.55
CA GLU A 19 0.99 -5.09 -1.94
C GLU A 19 1.13 -3.75 -2.67
N VAL A 20 1.69 -3.74 -3.86
CA VAL A 20 1.77 -2.53 -4.69
C VAL A 20 1.37 -2.87 -6.11
N ASP A 21 0.57 -1.99 -6.72
CA ASP A 21 0.30 -2.06 -8.15
C ASP A 21 1.27 -1.14 -8.88
N VAL A 22 2.22 -1.76 -9.60
CA VAL A 22 3.27 -1.06 -10.36
C VAL A 22 2.67 -0.22 -11.48
N ASP A 23 1.53 -0.64 -12.03
CA ASP A 23 0.86 0.08 -13.12
C ASP A 23 0.22 1.39 -12.64
N ALA A 24 -0.19 1.42 -11.37
CA ALA A 24 -0.70 2.62 -10.73
C ALA A 24 0.42 3.56 -10.23
N GLN A 25 1.68 3.12 -10.27
CA GLN A 25 2.80 3.97 -9.87
C GLN A 25 3.23 4.88 -11.04
N PRO A 26 3.52 6.16 -10.79
CA PRO A 26 4.03 7.06 -11.83
C PRO A 26 5.40 6.60 -12.37
N ASP A 27 6.15 5.83 -11.57
CA ASP A 27 7.49 5.34 -11.91
C ASP A 27 7.50 3.87 -12.40
N ALA A 28 6.47 3.45 -13.15
CA ALA A 28 6.34 2.05 -13.62
C ALA A 28 7.59 1.53 -14.37
N ALA A 29 8.26 2.38 -15.16
CA ALA A 29 9.46 2.00 -15.92
C ALA A 29 10.64 1.61 -15.01
N GLU A 30 10.85 2.36 -13.92
CA GLU A 30 11.89 2.08 -12.92
C GLU A 30 11.63 0.76 -12.20
N TRP A 31 10.36 0.51 -11.86
CA TRP A 31 9.93 -0.75 -11.26
C TRP A 31 10.19 -1.94 -12.18
N LEU A 32 9.86 -1.82 -13.47
CA LEU A 32 10.14 -2.85 -14.47
C LEU A 32 11.64 -3.11 -14.62
N GLY A 33 12.48 -2.06 -14.62
CA GLY A 33 13.94 -2.20 -14.62
C GLY A 33 14.46 -2.96 -13.40
N LEU A 34 13.96 -2.64 -12.21
CA LEU A 34 14.33 -3.32 -10.97
C LEU A 34 13.88 -4.78 -10.99
N ILE A 35 12.64 -5.05 -11.42
CA ILE A 35 12.09 -6.41 -11.50
C ILE A 35 12.85 -7.26 -12.53
N THR A 36 13.21 -6.71 -13.68
CA THR A 36 13.94 -7.45 -14.72
C THR A 36 15.41 -7.71 -14.36
N ALA A 37 16.01 -6.86 -13.53
CA ALA A 37 17.35 -7.06 -12.99
C ALA A 37 17.41 -8.14 -11.89
N LEU A 38 16.27 -8.53 -11.31
CA LEU A 38 16.24 -9.55 -10.27
C LEU A 38 16.51 -10.95 -10.84
N PRO A 39 17.38 -11.75 -10.18
CA PRO A 39 17.67 -13.10 -10.61
C PRO A 39 16.56 -14.06 -10.14
N TRP A 40 15.33 -13.91 -10.65
CA TRP A 40 14.18 -14.75 -10.30
C TRP A 40 14.46 -16.25 -10.45
N ALA A 41 15.27 -16.64 -11.43
CA ALA A 41 15.65 -18.03 -11.71
C ALA A 41 16.81 -18.56 -10.84
N ASP A 42 17.67 -17.68 -10.32
CA ASP A 42 18.87 -18.06 -9.56
C ASP A 42 18.63 -18.09 -8.04
N VAL A 43 17.41 -17.76 -7.61
CA VAL A 43 17.01 -17.90 -6.21
C VAL A 43 17.05 -19.37 -5.84
N THR A 44 18.16 -19.78 -5.22
CA THR A 44 18.25 -21.10 -4.58
C THR A 44 17.12 -21.16 -3.56
N LYS A 45 16.12 -22.03 -3.81
CA LYS A 45 15.04 -22.38 -2.88
C LYS A 45 15.66 -23.06 -1.65
N ARG A 46 16.33 -22.28 -0.81
CA ARG A 46 16.79 -22.75 0.49
C ARG A 46 15.55 -22.91 1.34
N ALA A 47 15.40 -24.08 1.97
CA ALA A 47 14.29 -24.31 2.87
C ALA A 47 14.25 -23.20 3.93
N PRO A 48 13.11 -22.53 4.15
CA PRO A 48 13.00 -21.54 5.21
C PRO A 48 13.26 -22.23 6.54
N GLU A 49 14.35 -21.85 7.22
CA GLU A 49 14.61 -22.32 8.58
C GLU A 49 13.52 -21.75 9.51
N PRO A 50 12.94 -22.59 10.39
CA PRO A 50 11.78 -22.23 11.21
C PRO A 50 12.05 -21.07 12.19
N ASP A 51 13.31 -20.85 12.57
CA ASP A 51 13.70 -19.81 13.54
C ASP A 51 13.89 -18.41 12.92
N ARG A 52 13.61 -18.23 11.63
CA ARG A 52 13.91 -16.98 10.89
C ARG A 52 12.71 -16.41 10.15
N PHE A 53 12.82 -15.13 9.79
CA PHE A 53 11.82 -14.46 8.98
C PHE A 53 11.85 -14.97 7.53
N VAL A 54 10.66 -15.23 6.99
CA VAL A 54 10.43 -15.67 5.62
C VAL A 54 9.72 -14.57 4.86
N TYR A 55 10.26 -14.22 3.70
CA TYR A 55 9.73 -13.22 2.78
C TYR A 55 9.24 -13.94 1.52
N ARG A 56 7.94 -13.90 1.27
CA ARG A 56 7.33 -14.40 0.04
C ARG A 56 7.01 -13.25 -0.89
N ILE A 57 7.59 -13.23 -2.08
CA ILE A 57 7.43 -12.19 -3.08
C ILE A 57 6.73 -12.80 -4.29
N ARG A 58 5.57 -12.24 -4.66
CA ARG A 58 4.78 -12.64 -5.82
C ARG A 58 4.71 -11.48 -6.80
N CYS A 59 5.06 -11.72 -8.06
CA CYS A 59 5.08 -10.79 -9.18
C CYS A 59 4.66 -11.55 -10.42
N GLU A 60 3.39 -11.50 -10.84
CA GLU A 60 2.96 -12.32 -11.98
C GLU A 60 3.83 -12.10 -13.23
N PRO A 61 4.35 -13.17 -13.86
CA PRO A 61 4.11 -14.60 -13.57
C PRO A 61 5.06 -15.28 -12.56
N ASN A 62 6.03 -14.58 -11.98
CA ASN A 62 7.05 -15.09 -11.07
C ASN A 62 6.64 -15.10 -9.58
N GLU A 63 7.01 -16.14 -8.85
CA GLU A 63 6.87 -16.23 -7.39
C GLU A 63 8.15 -16.78 -6.77
N VAL A 64 8.64 -16.14 -5.70
CA VAL A 64 9.79 -16.63 -4.92
C VAL A 64 9.52 -16.55 -3.42
N VAL A 65 10.17 -17.45 -2.68
CA VAL A 65 10.19 -17.44 -1.22
C VAL A 65 11.65 -17.37 -0.79
N LEU A 66 11.98 -16.34 -0.03
CA LEU A 66 13.31 -15.99 0.42
C LEU A 66 13.35 -16.00 1.94
N ALA A 67 14.40 -16.56 2.55
CA ALA A 67 14.68 -16.31 3.95
C ALA A 67 15.28 -14.90 4.15
N GLU A 68 15.18 -14.33 5.35
CA GLU A 68 15.79 -13.03 5.70
C GLU A 68 17.22 -12.80 5.18
N PRO A 69 18.19 -13.75 5.33
CA PRO A 69 19.54 -13.56 4.79
C PRO A 69 19.62 -13.54 3.26
N GLN A 70 18.60 -14.06 2.56
CA GLN A 70 18.52 -14.03 1.10
C GLN A 70 17.89 -12.73 0.57
N VAL A 71 17.20 -11.97 1.41
CA VAL A 71 16.66 -10.64 1.06
C VAL A 71 17.78 -9.61 1.17
N CYS A 72 18.76 -9.73 0.29
CA CYS A 72 19.92 -8.83 0.19
C CYS A 72 20.06 -8.28 -1.23
N GLY A 73 20.80 -7.18 -1.37
CA GLY A 73 20.99 -6.49 -2.66
C GLY A 73 19.66 -6.09 -3.32
N PRO A 74 19.41 -6.49 -4.58
CA PRO A 74 18.25 -6.03 -5.33
C PRO A 74 16.92 -6.51 -4.73
N TRP A 75 16.90 -7.65 -4.02
CA TRP A 75 15.71 -8.12 -3.31
C TRP A 75 15.32 -7.20 -2.15
N LYS A 76 16.31 -6.72 -1.40
CA LYS A 76 16.07 -5.78 -0.30
C LYS A 76 15.52 -4.46 -0.83
N GLU A 77 16.07 -3.98 -1.94
CA GLU A 77 15.61 -2.75 -2.57
C GLU A 77 14.17 -2.86 -3.08
N LEU A 78 13.80 -3.97 -3.71
CA LEU A 78 12.40 -4.24 -4.08
C LEU A 78 11.49 -4.20 -2.84
N VAL A 79 11.83 -4.94 -1.79
CA VAL A 79 11.03 -5.00 -0.56
C VAL A 79 10.92 -3.61 0.09
N ASP A 80 11.99 -2.83 0.09
CA ASP A 80 11.97 -1.47 0.64
C ASP A 80 11.07 -0.54 -0.15
N ARG A 81 11.19 -0.54 -1.47
CA ARG A 81 10.36 0.23 -2.38
C ARG A 81 8.87 -0.15 -2.26
N VAL A 82 8.55 -1.43 -2.14
CA VAL A 82 7.16 -1.92 -1.95
C VAL A 82 6.58 -1.39 -0.65
N LYS A 83 7.32 -1.45 0.46
CA LYS A 83 6.88 -0.89 1.75
C LYS A 83 6.69 0.63 1.67
N ALA A 84 7.59 1.34 0.99
CA ALA A 84 7.51 2.79 0.84
C ALA A 84 6.27 3.21 0.03
N SER A 85 6.01 2.56 -1.10
CA SER A 85 4.81 2.78 -1.91
C SER A 85 3.53 2.43 -1.14
N GLN A 86 3.48 1.30 -0.42
CA GLN A 86 2.32 0.95 0.42
C GLN A 86 2.06 1.98 1.50
N ARG A 87 3.11 2.54 2.12
CA ARG A 87 2.95 3.60 3.13
C ARG A 87 2.43 4.89 2.51
N ALA A 88 2.86 5.22 1.29
CA ALA A 88 2.34 6.37 0.55
C ALA A 88 0.87 6.17 0.17
N ASP A 89 0.50 4.97 -0.28
CA ASP A 89 -0.87 4.60 -0.66
C ASP A 89 -1.83 4.57 0.55
N SER A 90 -1.38 3.97 1.66
CA SER A 90 -2.13 3.94 2.93
C SER A 90 -2.34 5.34 3.54
N GLY A 91 -1.48 6.31 3.19
CA GLY A 91 -1.62 7.73 3.53
C GLY A 91 -2.60 8.49 2.62
N SER A 92 -3.02 7.87 1.52
CA SER A 92 -4.00 8.36 0.55
C SER A 92 -5.37 7.70 0.77
N GLY A 93 -5.78 7.53 2.03
CA GLY A 93 -7.20 7.37 2.35
C GLY A 93 -7.96 8.64 1.94
N PRO A 94 -9.24 8.54 1.53
CA PRO A 94 -9.97 9.69 1.05
C PRO A 94 -10.00 10.74 2.16
N ARG A 95 -9.60 11.97 1.82
CA ARG A 95 -10.20 13.13 2.44
C ARG A 95 -11.69 13.08 2.13
N SER A 96 -12.45 12.34 2.94
CA SER A 96 -13.85 12.65 3.24
C SER A 96 -13.88 13.95 4.06
N ALA A 97 -13.20 14.99 3.58
CA ALA A 97 -13.58 16.36 3.81
C ALA A 97 -14.23 16.76 2.50
N GLY A 98 -15.49 16.33 2.32
CA GLY A 98 -16.29 16.82 1.22
C GLY A 98 -16.27 18.36 1.23
N PRO A 99 -16.32 19.02 0.07
CA PRO A 99 -16.52 20.46 0.05
C PRO A 99 -17.86 20.68 0.77
N ARG A 100 -17.86 21.41 1.90
CA ARG A 100 -19.10 22.00 2.38
C ARG A 100 -19.25 23.31 1.63
N PRO A 101 -20.04 23.38 0.53
CA PRO A 101 -20.44 24.66 0.01
C PRO A 101 -21.21 25.38 1.11
N THR A 102 -20.78 26.59 1.45
CA THR A 102 -21.65 27.59 2.06
C THR A 102 -22.64 28.06 1.00
N PRO A 103 -23.94 28.05 1.30
CA PRO A 103 -24.78 29.20 1.00
C PRO A 103 -25.21 29.81 2.34
N ASP A 104 -24.49 30.84 2.80
CA ASP A 104 -24.99 32.21 2.71
C ASP A 104 -26.14 32.46 1.71
N SER A 105 -27.07 33.29 2.18
CA SER A 105 -28.14 33.98 1.44
C SER A 105 -29.52 33.30 1.29
N SER A 106 -30.44 33.87 2.09
CA SER A 106 -31.72 34.42 1.64
C SER A 106 -33.00 33.60 1.84
N LEU A 107 -33.64 33.82 2.99
CA LEU A 107 -35.09 34.04 3.05
C LEU A 107 -35.34 35.37 3.76
N GLY A 108 -35.28 36.44 2.98
CA GLY A 108 -35.97 37.68 3.31
C GLY A 108 -37.46 37.51 3.06
N GLY A 109 -38.28 38.13 3.90
CA GLY A 109 -39.62 38.55 3.48
C GLY A 109 -40.72 38.43 4.53
N ARG A 110 -41.14 39.61 5.01
CA ARG A 110 -42.46 39.96 5.59
C ARG A 110 -42.72 39.40 7.00
N GLY A 111 -42.90 40.21 8.04
CA GLY A 111 -43.57 41.51 8.07
C GLY A 111 -44.91 41.35 8.80
N VAL A 112 -45.11 42.21 9.80
CA VAL A 112 -46.40 42.76 10.26
C VAL A 112 -47.40 41.82 10.98
N ASN A 113 -47.44 42.00 12.32
CA ASN A 113 -48.62 42.34 13.11
C ASN A 113 -49.56 41.25 13.68
N SER A 114 -50.06 41.60 14.88
CA SER A 114 -51.34 41.26 15.49
C SER A 114 -51.38 40.02 16.39
N GLN A 115 -51.27 40.27 17.69
CA GLN A 115 -51.85 39.44 18.74
C GLN A 115 -53.08 40.15 19.33
N PRO A 116 -54.27 39.52 19.27
CA PRO A 116 -55.29 39.67 20.32
C PRO A 116 -55.97 38.30 20.64
N PRO A 117 -57.00 38.26 21.50
CA PRO A 117 -56.96 38.48 22.95
C PRO A 117 -57.44 37.24 23.73
N GLY A 118 -57.26 37.26 25.06
CA GLY A 118 -57.83 36.30 26.01
C GLY A 118 -57.59 36.76 27.44
#